data_AF-A0A225WSG7-F1
#
_entry.id   AF-A0A225WSG7-F1
#
_cell.length_a   1.000
_cell.length_b   1.000
_cell.length_c   1.000
_cell.angle_alpha   90.00
_cell.angle_beta   90.00
_cell.angle_gamma   90.00
#
_symmetry.space_group_name_H-M   'P 1'
#
loop_
_entity.id
_entity.type
_entity.pdbx_description
1 polymer ?
#
loop_
_entity_poly.entity_id
_entity_poly.type
_entity_poly.pdbx_seq_one_letter_code
_entity_poly.pdbx_strand_id
1 'polypeptide(L)'
;MKVAAQTAAVTTVVAVKVTVERADEVDDMHDIVDTFRTVDLGDSVVSVSTWIDRIDLILKGVEESGRGKWSNRSLYFITGNKRMEDTARRWVNLNIRLEPRKQTWKYLKKGLFRRYGERLDKSVAEWRVNSHVMMPGQTYADVAAGLRQAAGRNHVSERVFLAQFYRCLDKTTRKLVLQRQ
;
A
#
# COMPACT_ATOMS: atom_id res chain seq x y z
N MET A 1 0.59 61.51 -6.18
CA MET A 1 0.84 60.71 -4.96
C MET A 1 -0.17 59.59 -4.70
N LYS A 2 -1.42 59.63 -5.22
CA LYS A 2 -2.43 58.57 -4.97
C LYS A 2 -2.13 57.19 -5.60
N VAL A 3 -1.52 57.15 -6.78
CA VAL A 3 -1.29 55.89 -7.53
C VAL A 3 -0.24 55.01 -6.84
N ALA A 4 0.86 55.59 -6.33
CA ALA A 4 1.93 54.85 -5.65
C ALA A 4 1.46 54.17 -4.34
N ALA A 5 0.56 54.82 -3.60
CA ALA A 5 -0.02 54.25 -2.38
C ALA A 5 -0.94 53.05 -2.67
N GLN A 6 -1.66 53.08 -3.80
CA GLN A 6 -2.51 51.97 -4.25
C GLN A 6 -1.68 50.75 -4.69
N THR A 7 -0.58 50.98 -5.42
CA THR A 7 0.31 49.89 -5.86
C THR A 7 1.01 49.20 -4.68
N ALA A 8 1.43 49.98 -3.67
CA ALA A 8 2.01 49.43 -2.44
C ALA A 8 0.99 48.59 -1.66
N ALA A 9 -0.26 49.06 -1.52
CA ALA A 9 -1.31 48.31 -0.82
C ALA A 9 -1.65 46.98 -1.51
N VAL A 10 -1.75 46.95 -2.83
CA VAL A 10 -2.03 45.70 -3.59
C VAL A 10 -0.87 44.71 -3.46
N THR A 11 0.38 45.19 -3.50
CA THR A 11 1.56 44.33 -3.34
C THR A 11 1.61 43.70 -1.96
N THR A 12 1.30 44.46 -0.91
CA THR A 12 1.25 43.95 0.47
C THR A 12 0.12 42.93 0.65
N VAL A 13 -1.06 43.17 0.08
CA VAL A 13 -2.19 42.22 0.18
C VAL A 13 -1.89 40.91 -0.55
N VAL A 14 -1.26 40.97 -1.73
CA VAL A 14 -0.84 39.77 -2.47
C VAL A 14 0.26 39.01 -1.71
N ALA A 15 1.25 39.72 -1.16
CA ALA A 15 2.31 39.10 -0.36
C ALA A 15 1.74 38.43 0.90
N VAL A 16 0.82 39.11 1.62
CA VAL A 16 0.14 38.57 2.80
C VAL A 16 -0.69 37.34 2.43
N LYS A 17 -1.45 37.39 1.33
CA LYS A 17 -2.23 36.24 0.84
C LYS A 17 -1.33 35.05 0.51
N VAL A 18 -0.21 35.27 -0.18
CA VAL A 18 0.76 34.21 -0.50
C VAL A 18 1.41 33.64 0.75
N THR A 19 1.68 34.46 1.77
CA THR A 19 2.22 33.98 3.05
C THR A 19 1.21 33.22 3.89
N VAL A 20 -0.08 33.59 3.85
CA VAL A 20 -1.16 32.90 4.54
C VAL A 20 -1.44 31.56 3.87
N GLU A 21 -1.56 31.52 2.54
CA GLU A 21 -1.71 30.25 1.80
C GLU A 21 -0.51 29.32 2.02
N ARG A 22 0.71 29.86 2.12
CA ARG A 22 1.90 29.08 2.51
C ARG A 22 1.87 28.59 3.95
N ALA A 23 1.29 29.35 4.88
CA ALA A 23 1.19 28.95 6.27
C ALA A 23 0.16 27.83 6.44
N ASP A 24 -0.98 27.93 5.77
CA ASP A 24 -2.03 26.91 5.76
C ASP A 24 -1.52 25.59 5.14
N GLU A 25 -0.76 25.66 4.03
CA GLU A 25 -0.09 24.47 3.44
C GLU A 25 0.93 23.82 4.39
N VAL A 26 1.61 24.61 5.22
CA VAL A 26 2.62 24.11 6.17
C VAL A 26 1.96 23.48 7.40
N ASP A 27 0.82 24.00 7.84
CA ASP A 27 0.05 23.47 8.98
C ASP A 27 -0.67 22.15 8.60
N ASP A 28 -1.28 22.10 7.42
CA ASP A 28 -1.85 20.87 6.85
C ASP A 28 -0.79 19.78 6.66
N MET A 29 0.43 20.17 6.25
CA MET A 29 1.55 19.25 6.13
C MET A 29 2.02 18.73 7.50
N HIS A 30 1.92 19.54 8.57
CA HIS A 30 2.25 19.10 9.94
C HIS A 30 1.23 18.10 10.48
N ASP A 31 -0.08 18.34 10.36
CA ASP A 31 -1.15 17.44 10.84
C ASP A 31 -1.08 16.05 10.16
N ILE A 32 -0.75 16.00 8.86
CA ILE A 32 -0.67 14.74 8.13
C ILE A 32 0.67 14.03 8.34
N VAL A 33 1.79 14.75 8.51
CA VAL A 33 3.05 14.14 8.96
C VAL A 33 2.87 13.58 10.38
N ASP A 34 2.10 14.24 11.24
CA ASP A 34 1.79 13.76 12.58
C ASP A 34 0.85 12.55 12.54
N THR A 35 -0.12 12.52 11.62
CA THR A 35 -0.88 11.30 11.29
C THR A 35 0.06 10.16 10.88
N PHE A 36 1.07 10.45 10.05
CA PHE A 36 2.09 9.46 9.68
C PHE A 36 3.05 9.11 10.82
N ARG A 37 3.25 9.95 11.84
CA ARG A 37 4.11 9.63 13.00
C ARG A 37 3.36 8.85 14.07
N THR A 38 2.10 9.17 14.29
CA THR A 38 1.22 8.58 15.31
C THR A 38 0.64 7.23 14.88
N VAL A 39 0.47 7.00 13.56
CA VAL A 39 0.07 5.68 13.06
C VAL A 39 1.23 4.72 13.21
N ASP A 40 1.14 3.89 14.25
CA ASP A 40 1.96 2.70 14.44
C ASP A 40 1.77 1.79 13.23
N LEU A 41 2.73 1.82 12.31
CA LEU A 41 2.71 1.00 11.11
C LEU A 41 3.13 -0.45 11.39
N GLY A 42 3.23 -0.83 12.66
CA GLY A 42 3.60 -2.15 13.12
C GLY A 42 5.10 -2.37 13.03
N ASP A 43 5.59 -2.99 14.09
CA ASP A 43 6.99 -3.36 14.30
C ASP A 43 7.56 -4.25 13.18
N SER A 44 8.89 -4.48 13.23
CA SER A 44 9.77 -5.19 12.27
C SER A 44 9.30 -6.54 11.65
N VAL A 45 8.15 -7.07 12.07
CA VAL A 45 7.57 -8.38 11.73
C VAL A 45 6.65 -8.34 10.50
N VAL A 46 6.13 -7.17 10.09
CA VAL A 46 5.18 -7.11 8.96
C VAL A 46 5.90 -7.17 7.61
N SER A 47 5.41 -7.98 6.67
CA SER A 47 5.93 -8.13 5.30
C SER A 47 5.96 -6.83 4.50
N VAL A 48 6.96 -6.65 3.63
CA VAL A 48 7.16 -5.43 2.83
C VAL A 48 5.93 -5.00 2.05
N SER A 49 5.23 -5.97 1.48
CA SER A 49 3.99 -5.71 0.76
C SER A 49 2.88 -5.18 1.67
N THR A 50 2.72 -5.73 2.87
CA THR A 50 1.66 -5.32 3.81
C THR A 50 1.83 -3.89 4.30
N TRP A 51 3.05 -3.42 4.59
CA TRP A 51 3.20 -2.00 4.97
C TRP A 51 3.18 -1.04 3.80
N ILE A 52 3.50 -1.49 2.58
CA ILE A 52 3.23 -0.68 1.39
C ILE A 52 1.73 -0.49 1.25
N ASP A 53 0.93 -1.56 1.41
CA ASP A 53 -0.53 -1.47 1.37
C ASP A 53 -1.07 -0.56 2.49
N ARG A 54 -0.53 -0.63 3.71
CA ARG A 54 -0.92 0.27 4.81
C ARG A 54 -0.66 1.73 4.46
N ILE A 55 0.50 2.03 3.87
CA ILE A 55 0.79 3.39 3.38
C ILE A 55 -0.20 3.80 2.31
N ASP A 56 -0.44 2.94 1.31
CA ASP A 56 -1.39 3.25 0.24
C ASP A 56 -2.82 3.44 0.78
N LEU A 57 -3.22 2.72 1.83
CA LEU A 57 -4.50 2.91 2.55
C LEU A 57 -4.55 4.24 3.30
N ILE A 58 -3.48 4.64 4.00
CA ILE A 58 -3.41 5.96 4.66
C ILE A 58 -3.51 7.07 3.63
N LEU A 59 -2.79 6.95 2.51
CA LEU A 59 -2.85 7.94 1.42
C LEU A 59 -4.25 8.05 0.82
N LYS A 60 -4.94 6.91 0.68
CA LYS A 60 -6.34 6.89 0.25
C LYS A 60 -7.26 7.55 1.29
N GLY A 61 -7.06 7.28 2.58
CA GLY A 61 -7.81 7.90 3.66
C GLY A 61 -7.62 9.42 3.73
N VAL A 62 -6.39 9.90 3.51
CA VAL A 62 -6.07 11.34 3.43
C VAL A 62 -6.79 11.98 2.22
N GLU A 63 -6.79 11.31 1.07
CA GLU A 63 -7.52 11.77 -0.13
C GLU A 63 -9.04 11.82 0.11
N GLU A 64 -9.62 10.78 0.71
CA GLU A 64 -11.05 10.70 1.03
C GLU A 64 -11.47 11.71 2.11
N SER A 65 -10.56 12.06 3.03
CA SER A 65 -10.81 13.03 4.10
C SER A 65 -10.67 14.49 3.63
N GLY A 66 -10.45 14.74 2.33
CA GLY A 66 -10.31 16.09 1.78
C GLY A 66 -8.98 16.79 2.12
N ARG A 67 -8.04 16.08 2.74
CA ARG A 67 -6.73 16.60 3.18
C ARG A 67 -5.69 16.70 2.06
N GLY A 68 -6.15 16.68 0.81
CA GLY A 68 -5.32 16.83 -0.38
C GLY A 68 -4.53 15.57 -0.78
N LYS A 69 -3.70 15.72 -1.82
CA LYS A 69 -2.89 14.64 -2.41
C LYS A 69 -1.42 14.91 -2.19
N TRP A 70 -0.70 13.87 -1.82
CA TRP A 70 0.74 13.97 -1.60
C TRP A 70 1.53 13.78 -2.89
N SER A 71 2.53 14.64 -3.10
CA SER A 71 3.44 14.47 -4.22
C SER A 71 4.28 13.19 -4.05
N ASN A 72 4.55 12.49 -5.15
CA ASN A 72 5.41 11.30 -5.15
C ASN A 72 6.81 11.58 -4.56
N ARG A 73 7.27 12.84 -4.57
CA ARG A 73 8.56 13.25 -4.03
C ARG A 73 8.51 13.45 -2.51
N SER A 74 7.46 14.08 -1.99
CA SER A 74 7.26 14.24 -0.55
C SER A 74 7.12 12.88 0.14
N LEU A 75 6.36 11.97 -0.47
CA LEU A 75 6.22 10.60 0.01
C LEU A 75 7.53 9.84 0.09
N TYR A 76 8.44 10.07 -0.86
CA TYR A 76 9.75 9.40 -0.87
C TYR A 76 10.57 9.73 0.39
N PHE A 77 10.58 10.99 0.82
CA PHE A 77 11.36 11.41 1.99
C PHE A 77 10.72 11.00 3.32
N ILE A 78 9.39 11.03 3.40
CA ILE A 78 8.66 10.75 4.65
C ILE A 78 8.59 9.24 4.92
N THR A 79 8.44 8.44 3.87
CA THR A 79 8.33 6.98 4.00
C THR A 79 9.68 6.27 4.05
N GLY A 80 10.74 6.84 3.45
CA GLY A 80 12.06 6.23 3.34
C GLY A 80 12.74 5.91 4.68
N ASN A 81 12.45 6.69 5.71
CA ASN A 81 13.02 6.54 7.05
C ASN A 81 12.18 5.67 8.00
N LYS A 82 10.93 5.34 7.64
CA LYS A 82 9.94 4.81 8.60
C LYS A 82 10.03 3.29 8.83
N ARG A 83 10.79 2.54 8.04
CA ARG A 83 10.75 1.07 8.09
C ARG A 83 12.14 0.44 8.09
N MET A 84 12.47 -0.24 9.19
CA MET A 84 13.69 -0.99 9.53
C MET A 84 14.99 -0.17 9.62
N GLU A 85 15.79 -0.36 10.68
CA GLU A 85 17.17 0.18 10.75
C GLU A 85 18.02 -0.27 9.55
N ASP A 86 17.90 -1.54 9.14
CA ASP A 86 18.66 -2.08 8.00
C ASP A 86 18.17 -1.57 6.64
N THR A 87 16.87 -1.30 6.49
CA THR A 87 16.33 -0.70 5.27
C THR A 87 16.58 0.81 5.25
N ALA A 88 16.54 1.50 6.39
CA ALA A 88 16.89 2.91 6.51
C ALA A 88 18.36 3.16 6.15
N ARG A 89 19.30 2.38 6.70
CA ARG A 89 20.73 2.49 6.34
C ARG A 89 20.95 2.26 4.85
N ARG A 90 20.26 1.26 4.29
CA ARG A 90 20.30 0.96 2.87
C ARG A 90 19.65 2.06 2.02
N TRP A 91 18.54 2.63 2.48
CA TRP A 91 17.84 3.71 1.80
C TRP A 91 18.71 4.95 1.74
N VAL A 92 19.38 5.34 2.84
CA VAL A 92 20.33 6.45 2.86
C VAL A 92 21.44 6.22 1.83
N ASN A 93 22.04 5.03 1.82
CA ASN A 93 23.07 4.66 0.83
C ASN A 93 22.57 4.67 -0.62
N LEU A 94 21.34 4.22 -0.85
CA LEU A 94 20.68 4.26 -2.15
C LEU A 94 20.38 5.70 -2.58
N ASN A 95 19.90 6.54 -1.65
CA ASN A 95 19.51 7.91 -1.88
C ASN A 95 20.69 8.79 -2.31
N ILE A 96 21.87 8.58 -1.71
CA ILE A 96 23.11 9.27 -2.09
C ILE A 96 23.47 8.99 -3.56
N ARG A 97 23.19 7.79 -4.06
CA ARG A 97 23.53 7.35 -5.43
C ARG A 97 22.40 7.60 -6.44
N LEU A 98 21.25 8.08 -5.99
CA LEU A 98 20.09 8.30 -6.83
C LEU A 98 20.02 9.73 -7.34
N GLU A 99 19.85 9.86 -8.64
CA GLU A 99 19.54 11.13 -9.27
C GLU A 99 18.21 11.70 -8.72
N PRO A 100 18.09 13.02 -8.49
CA PRO A 100 16.90 13.63 -7.90
C PRO A 100 15.58 13.29 -8.62
N ARG A 101 15.66 13.04 -9.93
CA ARG A 101 14.53 12.64 -10.78
C ARG A 101 13.95 11.27 -10.41
N LYS A 102 14.76 10.40 -9.80
CA LYS A 102 14.39 9.03 -9.39
C LYS A 102 13.95 8.95 -7.93
N GLN A 103 14.07 10.04 -7.16
CA GLN A 103 13.62 10.17 -5.76
C GLN A 103 12.10 10.29 -5.69
N THR A 104 11.41 9.22 -6.09
CA THR A 104 9.96 9.13 -6.15
C THR A 104 9.47 7.91 -5.39
N TRP A 105 8.30 8.02 -4.76
CA TRP A 105 7.66 6.92 -4.05
C TRP A 105 7.51 5.67 -4.93
N LYS A 106 7.17 5.85 -6.20
CA LYS A 106 7.09 4.76 -7.18
C LYS A 106 8.41 3.98 -7.33
N TYR A 107 9.54 4.70 -7.37
CA TYR A 107 10.85 4.06 -7.46
C TYR A 107 11.20 3.32 -6.16
N LEU A 108 10.91 3.95 -5.02
CA LEU A 108 11.11 3.34 -3.70
C LEU A 108 10.29 2.07 -3.54
N LYS A 109 8.99 2.09 -3.89
CA LYS A 109 8.12 0.89 -3.90
C LYS A 109 8.74 -0.25 -4.70
N LYS A 110 9.18 0.03 -5.94
CA LYS A 110 9.84 -0.99 -6.80
C LYS A 110 11.13 -1.54 -6.17
N GLY A 111 11.96 -0.68 -5.58
CA GLY A 111 13.19 -1.08 -4.91
C GLY A 111 12.94 -1.97 -3.69
N LEU A 112 11.94 -1.61 -2.89
CA LEU A 112 11.50 -2.37 -1.73
C LEU A 112 10.95 -3.74 -2.14
N PHE A 113 10.05 -3.79 -3.14
CA PHE A 113 9.54 -5.07 -3.67
C PHE A 113 10.65 -5.95 -4.25
N ARG A 114 11.62 -5.39 -4.97
CA ARG A 114 12.69 -6.19 -5.58
C ARG A 114 13.58 -6.90 -4.54
N ARG A 115 13.76 -6.29 -3.37
CA ARG A 115 14.72 -6.78 -2.37
C ARG A 115 14.07 -7.52 -1.21
N TYR A 116 12.95 -6.98 -0.73
CA TYR A 116 12.27 -7.44 0.47
C TYR A 116 10.83 -7.86 0.19
N GLY A 117 10.36 -7.71 -1.06
CA GLY A 117 9.07 -8.23 -1.46
C GLY A 117 9.04 -9.74 -1.31
N GLU A 118 7.92 -10.27 -0.83
CA GLU A 118 7.68 -11.70 -0.80
C GLU A 118 7.92 -12.28 -2.19
N ARG A 119 8.68 -13.37 -2.26
CA ARG A 119 8.82 -14.14 -3.49
C ARG A 119 7.48 -14.83 -3.73
N LEU A 120 6.65 -14.19 -4.54
CA LEU A 120 5.37 -14.71 -4.99
C LEU A 120 5.64 -15.85 -5.99
N ASP A 121 5.95 -17.02 -5.46
CA ASP A 121 6.13 -18.24 -6.24
C ASP A 121 4.76 -18.85 -6.54
N LYS A 122 4.36 -18.73 -7.80
CA LYS A 122 3.08 -19.23 -8.31
C LYS A 122 2.96 -20.74 -8.13
N SER A 123 4.03 -21.50 -8.40
CA SER A 123 4.03 -22.96 -8.31
C SER A 123 3.86 -23.41 -6.86
N VAL A 124 4.53 -22.75 -5.92
CA VAL A 124 4.37 -23.02 -4.48
C VAL A 124 2.98 -22.62 -4.00
N ALA A 125 2.40 -21.54 -4.53
CA ALA A 125 1.04 -21.14 -4.20
C ALA A 125 -0.01 -22.14 -4.74
N GLU A 126 0.12 -22.57 -6.00
CA GLU A 126 -0.74 -23.59 -6.59
C GLU A 126 -0.61 -24.93 -5.86
N TRP A 127 0.60 -25.31 -5.45
CA TRP A 127 0.83 -26.49 -4.62
C TRP A 127 0.12 -26.38 -3.27
N ARG A 128 0.20 -25.23 -2.59
CA ARG A 128 -0.53 -24.99 -1.32
C ARG A 128 -2.04 -25.08 -1.48
N VAL A 129 -2.58 -24.52 -2.56
CA VAL A 129 -4.01 -24.63 -2.89
C VAL A 129 -4.37 -26.10 -3.15
N ASN A 130 -3.65 -26.79 -4.03
CA ASN A 130 -3.92 -28.19 -4.38
C ASN A 130 -3.72 -29.19 -3.23
N SER A 131 -2.89 -28.85 -2.26
CA SER A 131 -2.63 -29.68 -1.08
C SER A 131 -3.63 -29.42 0.05
N HIS A 132 -4.55 -28.46 -0.09
CA HIS A 132 -5.54 -28.15 0.93
C HIS A 132 -6.59 -29.26 1.00
N VAL A 133 -6.83 -29.79 2.20
CA VAL A 133 -7.81 -30.84 2.45
C VAL A 133 -8.92 -30.28 3.34
N MET A 134 -10.16 -30.54 2.98
CA MET A 134 -11.32 -30.20 3.81
C MET A 134 -11.35 -31.12 5.03
N MET A 135 -11.37 -30.50 6.22
CA MET A 135 -11.50 -31.25 7.47
C MET A 135 -12.96 -31.74 7.65
N PRO A 136 -13.18 -32.92 8.28
CA PRO A 136 -14.53 -33.39 8.58
C PRO A 136 -15.30 -32.35 9.42
N GLY A 137 -16.48 -31.93 8.95
CA GLY A 137 -17.32 -30.94 9.63
C GLY A 137 -16.98 -29.48 9.33
N GLN A 138 -15.96 -29.18 8.52
CA GLN A 138 -15.68 -27.82 8.04
C GLN A 138 -16.77 -27.36 7.08
N THR A 139 -17.12 -26.06 7.06
CA THR A 139 -18.12 -25.55 6.10
C THR A 139 -17.49 -25.28 4.73
N TYR A 140 -18.29 -25.25 3.66
CA TYR A 140 -17.79 -24.90 2.33
C TYR A 140 -17.25 -23.47 2.25
N ALA A 141 -17.81 -22.54 3.03
CA ALA A 141 -17.31 -21.17 3.11
C ALA A 141 -15.91 -21.14 3.73
N ASP A 142 -15.68 -21.92 4.79
CA ASP A 142 -14.37 -22.03 5.44
C ASP A 142 -13.33 -22.68 4.52
N VAL A 143 -13.73 -23.67 3.71
CA VAL A 143 -12.85 -24.27 2.69
C VAL A 143 -12.49 -23.23 1.63
N ALA A 144 -13.44 -22.46 1.12
CA ALA A 144 -13.17 -21.41 0.14
C ALA A 144 -12.23 -20.33 0.72
N ALA A 145 -12.45 -19.93 1.98
CA ALA A 145 -11.57 -19.02 2.70
C ALA A 145 -10.16 -19.61 2.88
N GLY A 146 -10.06 -20.89 3.25
CA GLY A 146 -8.81 -21.63 3.41
C GLY A 146 -8.01 -21.72 2.10
N LEU A 147 -8.67 -22.00 0.97
CA LEU A 147 -8.04 -21.98 -0.34
C LEU A 147 -7.50 -20.57 -0.68
N ARG A 148 -8.31 -19.53 -0.43
CA ARG A 148 -7.89 -18.14 -0.69
C ARG A 148 -6.68 -17.74 0.15
N GLN A 149 -6.65 -18.16 1.41
CA GLN A 149 -5.52 -17.95 2.32
C GLN A 149 -4.28 -18.72 1.87
N ALA A 150 -4.43 -19.96 1.40
CA ALA A 150 -3.34 -20.81 0.90
C ALA A 150 -2.63 -20.19 -0.32
N ALA A 151 -3.38 -19.56 -1.23
CA ALA A 151 -2.80 -18.79 -2.33
C ALA A 151 -2.09 -17.50 -1.86
N GLY A 152 -2.58 -16.90 -0.77
CA GLY A 152 -2.08 -15.64 -0.23
C GLY A 152 -2.17 -14.51 -1.26
N ARG A 153 -1.06 -13.78 -1.43
CA ARG A 153 -0.96 -12.67 -2.41
C ARG A 153 -0.64 -13.13 -3.83
N ASN A 154 -0.50 -14.43 -4.09
CA ASN A 154 -0.19 -14.94 -5.42
C ASN A 154 -1.41 -14.90 -6.34
N HIS A 155 -1.17 -14.56 -7.61
CA HIS A 155 -2.16 -14.74 -8.67
C HIS A 155 -2.23 -16.22 -9.10
N VAL A 156 -2.95 -17.01 -8.33
CA VAL A 156 -3.35 -18.38 -8.69
C VAL A 156 -4.55 -18.31 -9.62
N SER A 157 -4.57 -19.14 -10.67
CA SER A 157 -5.69 -19.14 -11.61
C SER A 157 -6.99 -19.63 -10.94
N GLU A 158 -8.12 -19.03 -11.32
CA GLU A 158 -9.44 -19.44 -10.82
C GLU A 158 -9.70 -20.94 -11.05
N ARG A 159 -9.23 -21.47 -12.18
CA ARG A 159 -9.31 -22.90 -12.51
C ARG A 159 -8.67 -23.79 -11.43
N VAL A 160 -7.57 -23.37 -10.81
CA VAL A 160 -6.91 -24.14 -9.74
C VAL A 160 -7.76 -24.13 -8.47
N PHE A 161 -8.36 -22.98 -8.13
CA PHE A 161 -9.28 -22.90 -7.00
C PHE A 161 -10.52 -23.78 -7.20
N LEU A 162 -11.16 -23.69 -8.36
CA LEU A 162 -12.35 -24.49 -8.67
C LEU A 162 -12.04 -25.98 -8.71
N ALA A 163 -10.95 -26.38 -9.35
CA ALA A 163 -10.53 -27.77 -9.41
C ALA A 163 -10.31 -28.35 -8.01
N GLN A 164 -9.67 -27.61 -7.11
CA GLN A 164 -9.48 -28.06 -5.74
C GLN A 164 -10.79 -28.05 -4.95
N PHE A 165 -11.60 -27.01 -5.09
CA PHE A 165 -12.89 -26.92 -4.41
C PHE A 165 -13.79 -28.11 -4.77
N TYR A 166 -13.89 -28.48 -6.05
CA TYR A 166 -14.63 -29.68 -6.48
C TYR A 166 -14.05 -30.98 -5.93
N ARG A 167 -12.73 -31.08 -5.74
CA ARG A 167 -12.11 -32.25 -5.09
C ARG A 167 -12.48 -32.37 -3.61
N CYS A 168 -12.68 -31.26 -2.93
CA CYS A 168 -13.11 -31.23 -1.52
C CYS A 168 -14.61 -31.54 -1.34
N LEU A 169 -15.45 -31.36 -2.36
CA LEU A 169 -16.87 -31.70 -2.28
C LEU A 169 -17.08 -33.21 -2.09
N ASP A 170 -18.06 -33.55 -1.27
CA ASP A 170 -18.58 -34.92 -1.13
C ASP A 170 -19.13 -35.44 -2.47
N LYS A 171 -19.17 -36.77 -2.59
CA LYS A 171 -19.57 -37.44 -3.84
C LYS A 171 -20.98 -37.04 -4.29
N THR A 172 -21.88 -36.77 -3.35
CA THR A 172 -23.28 -36.39 -3.63
C THR A 172 -23.39 -34.96 -4.14
N THR A 173 -22.80 -33.98 -3.44
CA THR A 173 -22.80 -32.58 -3.90
C THR A 173 -22.05 -32.41 -5.22
N ARG A 174 -20.93 -33.13 -5.40
CA ARG A 174 -20.18 -33.09 -6.66
C ARG A 174 -21.04 -33.52 -7.86
N LYS A 175 -21.84 -34.58 -7.71
CA LYS A 175 -22.75 -35.04 -8.77
C LYS A 175 -23.85 -34.02 -9.08
N LEU A 176 -24.41 -33.38 -8.07
CA LEU A 176 -25.44 -32.34 -8.25
C LEU A 176 -24.91 -31.12 -9.00
N VAL A 177 -23.68 -30.69 -8.69
CA VAL A 177 -23.06 -29.54 -9.34
C VAL A 177 -22.70 -29.86 -10.80
N LEU A 178 -22.21 -31.07 -11.07
CA LEU A 178 -21.88 -31.52 -12.43
C LEU A 178 -23.10 -31.84 -13.30
N GLN A 179 -24.28 -32.10 -12.71
CA GLN A 179 -25.52 -32.36 -13.46
C GLN A 179 -26.17 -31.09 -14.03
N ARG A 180 -25.82 -29.90 -13.52
CA ARG A 180 -26.40 -28.62 -13.92
C ARG A 180 -25.53 -27.82 -14.89
N GLN A 181 -24.41 -28.37 -15.34
CA GLN A 181 -23.58 -27.84 -16.43
C GLN A 181 -23.79 -28.66 -17.69
#